data_AF-A0AA40JQ92-F1
#
_entry.id   AF-A0AA40JQ92-F1
#
_cell.length_a   1.000
_cell.length_b   1.000
_cell.length_c   1.000
_cell.angle_alpha   90.00
_cell.angle_beta   90.00
_cell.angle_gamma   90.00
#
_symmetry.space_group_name_H-M   'P 1'
#
loop_
_entity.id
_entity.type
_entity.pdbx_description
1 polymer ?
#
loop_
_entity_poly.entity_id
_entity_poly.type
_entity_poly.pdbx_seq_one_letter_code
_entity_poly.pdbx_strand_id
1 'polypeptide(L)'
;SYETADGKHVAIGAIEPQFYARLRAATGLADDPDFDAQMDPAAWPALKDRLAAIFRTRTRDQWCALMEGTAACFAPVLSMAEAPGHPHNAARGAFIERAGVVQPAPAPRFAAAQDSTSATTSKS
;
A
#
# COMPACT_ATOMS: atom_id res chain seq x y z
N SER A 1 9.81 -1.85 -3.99
CA SER A 1 9.46 -1.32 -2.66
C SER A 1 10.68 -0.61 -2.08
N TYR A 2 10.49 0.21 -1.05
CA TYR A 2 11.58 0.85 -0.30
C TYR A 2 11.46 0.49 1.17
N GLU A 3 12.59 0.20 1.81
CA GLU A 3 12.68 -0.02 3.25
C GLU A 3 12.61 1.33 3.98
N THR A 4 12.02 1.32 5.17
CA THR A 4 11.79 2.50 6.02
C THR A 4 12.61 2.39 7.30
N ALA A 5 12.61 3.44 8.14
CA ALA A 5 13.47 3.52 9.33
C ALA A 5 13.25 2.37 10.34
N ASP A 6 12.04 1.79 10.37
CA ASP A 6 11.67 0.68 11.24
C ASP A 6 11.82 -0.70 10.57
N GLY A 7 12.54 -0.79 9.45
CA GLY A 7 12.77 -2.03 8.70
C GLY A 7 11.53 -2.57 7.96
N LYS A 8 10.39 -1.85 8.05
CA LYS A 8 9.20 -2.14 7.26
C LYS A 8 9.33 -1.53 5.86
N HIS A 9 8.39 -1.85 4.97
CA HIS A 9 8.46 -1.42 3.57
C HIS A 9 7.23 -0.61 3.12
N VAL A 10 7.46 0.20 2.08
CA VAL A 10 6.41 0.90 1.31
C VAL A 10 6.52 0.56 -0.18
N ALA A 11 5.41 0.64 -0.89
CA ALA A 11 5.30 0.46 -2.33
C ALA A 11 4.98 1.80 -3.01
N ILE A 12 5.65 2.06 -4.13
CA ILE A 12 5.50 3.27 -4.94
C ILE A 12 5.19 2.86 -6.38
N GLY A 13 4.08 3.35 -6.91
CA GLY A 13 3.61 3.11 -8.28
C GLY A 13 3.29 4.38 -9.05
N ALA A 14 3.98 5.49 -8.76
CA ALA A 14 3.74 6.80 -9.37
C ALA A 14 4.35 6.89 -10.77
N ILE A 15 3.68 6.32 -11.78
CA ILE A 15 4.14 6.32 -13.17
C ILE A 15 3.68 7.58 -13.89
N GLU A 16 2.43 7.98 -13.70
CA GLU A 16 1.87 9.14 -14.36
C GLU A 16 2.48 10.45 -13.81
N PRO A 17 2.82 11.44 -14.66
CA PRO A 17 3.57 12.62 -14.24
C PRO A 17 2.95 13.38 -13.08
N GLN A 18 1.62 13.50 -13.05
CA GLN A 18 0.92 14.21 -11.97
C GLN A 18 1.02 13.49 -10.62
N PHE A 19 1.11 12.16 -10.60
CA PHE A 19 1.27 11.38 -9.38
C PHE A 19 2.74 11.37 -8.92
N TYR A 20 3.66 11.31 -9.88
CA TYR A 20 5.09 11.43 -9.62
C TYR A 20 5.45 12.80 -9.02
N ALA A 21 4.82 13.88 -9.50
CA ALA A 21 4.97 15.20 -8.88
C ALA A 21 4.50 15.23 -7.41
N ARG A 22 3.42 14.49 -7.07
CA ARG A 22 2.96 14.37 -5.66
C ARG A 22 3.96 13.58 -4.81
N LEU A 23 4.52 12.51 -5.35
CA LEU A 23 5.60 11.76 -4.68
C LEU A 23 6.81 12.66 -4.42
N ARG A 24 7.27 13.41 -5.43
CA ARG A 24 8.39 14.36 -5.29
C ARG A 24 8.11 15.40 -4.19
N ALA A 25 6.93 15.99 -4.19
CA ALA A 25 6.54 16.93 -3.13
C ALA A 25 6.56 16.30 -1.73
N ALA A 26 5.98 15.11 -1.57
CA ALA A 26 5.93 14.43 -0.27
C ALA A 26 7.31 13.97 0.24
N THR A 27 8.26 13.76 -0.66
CA THR A 27 9.62 13.31 -0.36
C THR A 27 10.65 14.45 -0.29
N GLY A 28 10.24 15.70 -0.53
CA GLY A 28 11.13 16.86 -0.52
C GLY A 28 11.99 17.00 -1.79
N LEU A 29 11.59 16.35 -2.90
CA LEU A 29 12.26 16.34 -4.20
C LEU A 29 11.54 17.20 -5.25
N ALA A 30 10.63 18.08 -4.84
CA ALA A 30 9.85 18.91 -5.77
C ALA A 30 10.76 19.79 -6.64
N ASP A 31 11.80 20.38 -6.05
CA ASP A 31 12.70 21.33 -6.72
C ASP A 31 14.01 20.69 -7.18
N ASP A 32 14.09 19.35 -7.15
CA ASP A 32 15.30 18.61 -7.52
C ASP A 32 15.32 18.29 -9.03
N PRO A 33 16.23 18.90 -9.82
CA PRO A 33 16.24 18.74 -11.27
C PRO A 33 16.62 17.33 -11.72
N ASP A 34 17.34 16.55 -10.90
CA ASP A 34 17.69 15.17 -11.24
C ASP A 34 16.44 14.28 -11.33
N PHE A 35 15.35 14.68 -10.66
CA PHE A 35 14.06 14.01 -10.69
C PHE A 35 13.09 14.60 -11.74
N ASP A 36 13.53 15.51 -12.62
CA ASP A 36 12.67 16.01 -13.71
C ASP A 36 12.54 15.00 -14.86
N ALA A 37 13.63 14.29 -15.17
CA ALA A 37 13.68 13.30 -16.24
C ALA A 37 13.20 11.90 -15.79
N GLN A 38 11.95 11.80 -15.31
CA GLN A 38 11.35 10.57 -14.79
C GLN A 38 11.54 9.35 -15.73
N MET A 39 11.45 9.59 -17.04
CA MET A 39 11.49 8.55 -18.09
C MET A 39 12.87 8.33 -18.71
N ASP A 40 13.95 8.68 -17.99
CA ASP A 40 15.33 8.32 -18.36
C ASP A 40 15.79 7.06 -17.60
N PRO A 41 15.82 5.87 -18.25
CA PRO A 41 16.23 4.64 -17.60
C PRO A 41 17.71 4.61 -17.17
N ALA A 42 18.56 5.43 -17.80
CA ALA A 42 19.98 5.47 -17.47
C ALA A 42 20.21 6.10 -16.07
N ALA A 43 19.38 7.06 -15.67
CA ALA A 43 19.43 7.69 -14.36
C ALA A 43 18.79 6.86 -13.23
N TRP A 44 17.89 5.93 -13.56
CA TRP A 44 17.10 5.18 -12.57
C TRP A 44 17.90 4.49 -11.47
N PRO A 45 19.06 3.84 -11.71
CA PRO A 45 19.83 3.22 -10.64
C PRO A 45 20.19 4.21 -9.52
N ALA A 46 20.76 5.37 -9.87
CA ALA A 46 21.16 6.39 -8.90
C ALA A 46 19.94 7.03 -8.20
N LEU A 47 18.87 7.31 -8.96
CA LEU A 47 17.65 7.90 -8.40
C LEU A 47 16.92 6.96 -7.43
N LYS A 48 16.96 5.65 -7.69
CA LYS A 48 16.42 4.62 -6.77
C LYS A 48 17.18 4.61 -5.46
N ASP A 49 18.50 4.71 -5.47
CA ASP A 49 19.30 4.75 -4.25
C ASP A 49 18.99 6.00 -3.41
N ARG A 50 18.80 7.15 -4.07
CA ARG A 50 18.39 8.40 -3.40
C ARG A 50 17.00 8.29 -2.78
N LEU A 51 16.02 7.75 -3.50
CA LEU A 51 14.70 7.48 -2.93
C LEU A 51 14.78 6.50 -1.76
N ALA A 52 15.58 5.43 -1.87
CA ALA A 52 15.75 4.48 -0.78
C ALA A 52 16.34 5.14 0.47
N ALA A 53 17.34 6.02 0.32
CA ALA A 53 17.89 6.79 1.42
C ALA A 53 16.82 7.69 2.07
N ILE A 54 15.99 8.36 1.27
CA ILE A 54 14.89 9.18 1.77
C ILE A 54 13.89 8.33 2.56
N PHE A 55 13.42 7.21 2.01
CA PHE A 55 12.43 6.37 2.69
C PHE A 55 12.92 5.82 4.04
N ARG A 56 14.23 5.60 4.21
CA ARG A 56 14.84 5.23 5.50
C ARG A 56 14.84 6.32 6.57
N THR A 57 14.46 7.55 6.26
CA THR A 57 14.45 8.67 7.22
C THR A 57 13.25 8.68 8.17
N ARG A 58 12.19 7.93 7.85
CA ARG A 58 10.94 7.88 8.62
C ARG A 58 10.42 6.45 8.69
N THR A 59 9.62 6.13 9.69
CA THR A 59 8.95 4.83 9.81
C THR A 59 7.87 4.67 8.73
N ARG A 60 7.46 3.44 8.43
CA ARG A 60 6.35 3.18 7.49
C ARG A 60 5.08 3.96 7.88
N ASP A 61 4.74 3.99 9.16
CA ASP A 61 3.50 4.63 9.63
C ASP A 61 3.59 6.17 9.55
N GLN A 62 4.79 6.75 9.72
CA GLN A 62 5.00 8.18 9.45
C GLN A 62 4.84 8.51 7.97
N TRP A 63 5.28 7.62 7.06
CA TRP A 63 5.02 7.79 5.63
C TRP A 63 3.55 7.63 5.26
N CYS A 64 2.84 6.69 5.90
CA CYS A 64 1.39 6.57 5.76
C CYS A 64 0.67 7.86 6.15
N ALA A 65 1.02 8.46 7.29
CA ALA A 65 0.43 9.73 7.72
C ALA A 65 0.64 10.87 6.71
N LEU A 66 1.70 10.83 5.90
CA LEU A 66 2.01 11.84 4.90
C LEU A 66 1.37 11.57 3.53
N MET A 67 1.30 10.31 3.11
CA MET A 67 0.99 9.95 1.71
C MET A 67 -0.22 9.04 1.52
N GLU A 68 -0.70 8.36 2.56
CA GLU A 68 -1.84 7.46 2.41
C GLU A 68 -3.12 8.24 2.05
N GLY A 69 -3.91 7.69 1.12
CA GLY A 69 -5.09 8.37 0.58
C GLY A 69 -4.79 9.53 -0.39
N THR A 70 -3.52 9.84 -0.66
CA THR A 70 -3.14 10.84 -1.67
C THR A 70 -3.01 10.21 -3.07
N ALA A 71 -2.92 11.06 -4.09
CA ALA A 71 -2.64 10.66 -5.47
C ALA A 71 -1.13 10.41 -5.73
N ALA A 72 -0.34 10.06 -4.71
CA ALA A 72 1.09 9.74 -4.88
C ALA A 72 1.36 8.27 -5.25
N CYS A 73 0.31 7.47 -5.50
CA CYS A 73 0.40 6.03 -5.74
C CYS A 73 1.30 5.31 -4.71
N PHE A 74 1.07 5.64 -3.44
CA PHE A 74 1.78 5.12 -2.27
C PHE A 74 0.91 4.08 -1.55
N ALA A 75 1.53 3.01 -1.04
CA ALA A 75 0.88 2.10 -0.10
C ALA A 75 1.87 1.51 0.92
N PRO A 76 1.45 1.23 2.18
CA PRO A 76 2.24 0.41 3.09
C PRO A 76 2.32 -1.03 2.57
N VAL A 77 3.50 -1.65 2.67
CA VAL A 77 3.60 -3.11 2.54
C VAL A 77 3.19 -3.71 3.87
N LEU A 78 2.07 -4.43 3.86
CA LEU A 78 1.47 -5.04 5.04
C LEU A 78 1.85 -6.52 5.12
N SER A 79 2.10 -7.00 6.33
CA SER A 79 2.17 -8.43 6.60
C SER A 79 0.79 -9.08 6.51
N MET A 80 0.75 -10.42 6.42
CA MET A 80 -0.50 -11.19 6.47
C MET A 80 -1.30 -10.96 7.77
N ALA A 81 -0.64 -10.61 8.87
CA ALA A 81 -1.29 -10.30 10.13
C ALA A 81 -1.86 -8.86 10.17
N GLU A 82 -1.18 -7.90 9.53
CA GLU A 82 -1.64 -6.50 9.46
C GLU A 82 -2.76 -6.30 8.43
N ALA A 83 -2.72 -7.03 7.31
CA ALA A 83 -3.61 -6.81 6.17
C ALA A 83 -5.11 -6.86 6.53
N PRO A 84 -5.62 -7.82 7.33
CA PRO A 84 -7.04 -7.85 7.69
C PRO A 84 -7.52 -6.61 8.46
N GLY A 85 -6.63 -6.03 9.29
CA GLY A 85 -6.95 -4.87 10.12
C GLY A 85 -6.82 -3.52 9.40
N HIS A 86 -6.27 -3.48 8.18
CA HIS A 86 -6.11 -2.24 7.45
C HIS A 86 -7.46 -1.56 7.18
N PRO A 87 -7.61 -0.23 7.36
CA PRO A 87 -8.91 0.45 7.27
C PRO A 87 -9.70 0.15 5.99
N HIS A 88 -9.02 0.10 4.84
CA HIS A 88 -9.66 -0.27 3.57
C HIS A 88 -10.19 -1.71 3.55
N ASN A 89 -9.41 -2.67 4.07
CA ASN A 89 -9.78 -4.08 4.07
C ASN A 89 -10.90 -4.36 5.09
N ALA A 90 -10.83 -3.75 6.26
CA ALA A 90 -11.85 -3.84 7.30
C ALA A 90 -13.18 -3.20 6.86
N ALA A 91 -13.14 -1.97 6.33
CA ALA A 91 -14.34 -1.27 5.84
C ALA A 91 -15.05 -2.02 4.71
N ARG A 92 -14.29 -2.80 3.94
CA ARG A 92 -14.86 -3.65 2.90
C ARG A 92 -15.22 -5.04 3.42
N GLY A 93 -14.77 -5.52 4.57
CA GLY A 93 -14.92 -6.94 4.91
C GLY A 93 -14.21 -7.84 3.89
N ALA A 94 -13.00 -7.45 3.48
CA ALA A 94 -12.19 -8.20 2.51
C ALA A 94 -11.68 -9.52 3.09
N PHE A 95 -11.62 -9.63 4.42
CA PHE A 95 -11.31 -10.83 5.17
C PHE A 95 -12.48 -11.14 6.11
N ILE A 96 -12.70 -12.43 6.35
CA ILE A 96 -13.72 -12.97 7.26
C ILE A 96 -13.07 -13.97 8.21
N GLU A 97 -13.65 -14.15 9.39
CA GLU A 97 -13.27 -15.22 10.30
C GLU A 97 -14.25 -16.38 10.19
N ARG A 98 -13.73 -17.60 10.01
CA ARG A 98 -14.52 -18.83 10.02
C ARG A 98 -13.79 -19.91 10.79
N ALA A 99 -14.47 -20.50 11.78
CA ALA A 99 -13.89 -21.53 12.65
C ALA A 99 -12.55 -21.09 13.28
N GLY A 100 -12.44 -19.83 13.71
CA GLY A 100 -11.23 -19.28 14.35
C GLY A 100 -10.09 -18.93 13.40
N VAL A 101 -10.30 -19.02 12.08
CA VAL A 101 -9.28 -18.72 11.06
C VAL A 101 -9.70 -17.52 10.23
N VAL A 102 -8.81 -16.53 10.11
CA VAL A 102 -8.97 -15.38 9.22
C VAL A 102 -8.61 -15.78 7.80
N GLN A 103 -9.52 -15.56 6.86
CA GLN A 103 -9.36 -15.90 5.45
C GLN A 103 -9.99 -14.83 4.54
N PRO A 104 -9.59 -14.72 3.27
CA PRO A 104 -10.23 -13.81 2.32
C PRO A 104 -11.73 -14.10 2.17
N ALA A 105 -12.53 -13.05 2.05
CA ALA A 105 -13.94 -13.18 1.69
C ALA A 105 -14.10 -13.59 0.22
N PRO A 106 -15.20 -14.25 -0.16
CA PRO A 106 -15.51 -14.52 -1.58
C PRO A 106 -15.49 -13.25 -2.43
N ALA A 107 -14.93 -13.36 -3.64
CA ALA A 107 -14.83 -12.27 -4.62
C ALA A 107 -15.01 -12.80 -6.05
N PRO A 108 -15.55 -11.99 -7.00
CA PRO A 108 -16.08 -10.63 -6.81
C PRO A 108 -17.43 -10.62 -6.07
N ARG A 109 -17.91 -9.43 -5.67
CA ARG A 109 -19.22 -9.26 -5.05
C ARG A 109 -20.29 -9.00 -6.09
N PHE A 110 -21.41 -9.71 -5.98
CA PHE A 110 -22.59 -9.52 -6.81
C PHE A 110 -23.72 -8.92 -5.97
N ALA A 111 -24.37 -7.87 -6.45
CA ALA A 111 -25.41 -7.16 -5.69
C ALA A 111 -26.62 -8.03 -5.30
N ALA A 112 -26.90 -9.09 -6.06
CA ALA A 112 -28.05 -9.98 -5.85
C ALA A 112 -27.71 -11.27 -5.06
N ALA A 113 -26.44 -11.53 -4.75
CA ALA A 113 -26.03 -12.69 -3.97
C ALA A 113 -25.97 -12.31 -2.49
N GLN A 114 -27.06 -12.53 -1.75
CA GLN A 114 -26.97 -12.63 -0.30
C GLN A 114 -26.29 -13.96 0.02
N ASP A 115 -25.24 -13.90 0.84
CA ASP A 115 -24.40 -15.04 1.20
C ASP A 115 -25.22 -16.28 1.52
N SER A 116 -25.13 -17.31 0.67
CA SER A 116 -25.54 -18.66 1.04
C SER A 116 -24.47 -19.28 1.94
N THR A 117 -24.23 -18.67 3.11
CA THR A 117 -23.46 -19.28 4.20
C THR A 117 -24.40 -19.65 5.34
N SER A 118 -25.39 -20.49 5.03
CA SER A 118 -26.08 -21.26 6.05
C SER A 118 -25.08 -22.20 6.73
N ALA A 119 -24.76 -21.91 7.98
CA ALA A 119 -24.15 -22.85 8.89
C ALA A 119 -25.14 -24.01 9.13
N THR A 120 -24.77 -25.23 8.77
CA THR A 120 -25.52 -26.44 9.15
C THR A 120 -24.72 -27.21 10.19
N THR A 121 -25.05 -26.90 11.45
CA THR A 121 -25.31 -27.77 12.60
C THR A 121 -24.55 -29.11 12.72
N SER A 122 -23.74 -29.21 13.77
CA SER A 122 -23.27 -30.47 14.36
C SER A 122 -24.46 -31.26 14.94
N LYS A 123 -24.54 -32.55 14.65
CA LYS A 123 -25.52 -33.47 15.27
C LYS A 123 -24.76 -34.40 16.22
N SER A 124 -25.15 -34.38 17.50
CA SER A 124 -24.85 -35.42 18.50
C SER A 124 -25.63 -36.69 18.20
#